data_AF-A0A7W1C7H4-F1
#
_entry.id   AF-A0A7W1C7H4-F1
#
_cell.length_a   1.000
_cell.length_b   1.000
_cell.length_c   1.000
_cell.angle_alpha   90.00
_cell.angle_beta   90.00
_cell.angle_gamma   90.00
#
_symmetry.space_group_name_H-M   'P 1'
#
loop_
_entity.id
_entity.type
_entity.pdbx_description
1 polymer ?
#
loop_
_entity_poly.entity_id
_entity_poly.type
_entity_poly.pdbx_seq_one_letter_code
_entity_poly.pdbx_strand_id
1 'polypeptide(L)'
;MDPDGEPRILESVFIDTGENGVFSCEEFETVTALGQMEFVTPEEIAADVLLEIRGGTTGREIVSALDGATMGPSYRAGVMRHRAIEQMRRLETECKHDSVAFEMLGPPRLSKLLYEAYLLKRTCRSLAAVAAGDPAAMSAACERLIAEDGGLRACILSVGLAIRLPDGRLLRGPEMKIPLYKEEAREDLAPAAVERWADAGWVDLDPANFGRWRRRAREILGGLERGPREDTSSALFEDRAYWDPEGDLPVGRVAAWILGVEERGARGKAV
;
A
#
# COMPACT_ATOMS: atom_id res chain seq x y z
N MET A 1 9.67 3.77 -24.35
CA MET A 1 9.90 3.67 -25.79
C MET A 1 10.27 2.24 -26.07
N ASP A 2 9.56 1.59 -26.98
CA ASP A 2 10.06 0.39 -27.63
C ASP A 2 11.20 0.77 -28.61
N PRO A 3 11.82 -0.19 -29.32
CA PRO A 3 12.86 0.09 -30.31
C PRO A 3 12.43 1.04 -31.44
N ASP A 4 11.11 1.17 -31.66
CA ASP A 4 10.49 1.96 -32.72
C ASP A 4 10.06 3.37 -32.25
N GLY A 5 10.25 3.68 -30.96
CA GLY A 5 9.94 4.99 -30.39
C GLY A 5 8.50 5.15 -29.90
N GLU A 6 7.72 4.07 -29.86
CA GLU A 6 6.34 4.08 -29.39
C GLU A 6 6.26 3.93 -27.85
N PRO A 7 5.20 4.46 -27.21
CA PRO A 7 4.98 4.27 -25.78
C PRO A 7 4.76 2.77 -25.50
N ARG A 8 5.67 2.18 -24.73
CA ARG A 8 5.55 0.79 -24.29
C ARG A 8 4.38 0.70 -23.30
N ILE A 9 3.45 -0.23 -23.56
CA ILE A 9 2.32 -0.51 -22.67
C ILE A 9 2.85 -1.06 -21.34
N LEU A 10 2.31 -0.58 -20.22
CA LEU A 10 2.62 -1.11 -18.90
C LEU A 10 1.93 -2.48 -18.76
N GLU A 11 2.74 -3.53 -18.65
CA GLU A 11 2.29 -4.87 -18.31
C GLU A 11 2.55 -5.12 -16.82
N SER A 12 1.52 -5.56 -16.09
CA SER A 12 1.63 -5.90 -14.68
C SER A 12 0.52 -6.87 -14.27
N VAL A 13 0.69 -7.52 -13.12
CA VAL A 13 -0.33 -8.39 -12.53
C VAL A 13 -1.33 -7.51 -11.78
N PHE A 14 -2.61 -7.80 -11.89
CA PHE A 14 -3.64 -7.07 -11.16
C PHE A 14 -4.80 -7.99 -10.80
N ILE A 15 -5.61 -7.55 -9.85
CA ILE A 15 -6.91 -8.14 -9.54
C ILE A 15 -8.01 -7.13 -9.81
N ASP A 16 -9.05 -7.55 -10.54
CA ASP A 16 -10.27 -6.77 -10.74
C ASP A 16 -11.25 -7.08 -9.61
N THR A 17 -11.63 -6.04 -8.88
CA THR A 17 -12.57 -6.13 -7.74
C THR A 17 -13.95 -5.56 -8.05
N GLY A 18 -14.24 -5.29 -9.32
CA GLY A 18 -15.52 -4.74 -9.77
C GLY A 18 -15.59 -3.23 -9.56
N GLU A 19 -16.49 -2.77 -8.69
CA GLU A 19 -16.76 -1.34 -8.48
C GLU A 19 -15.51 -0.55 -8.03
N ASN A 20 -14.69 -1.14 -7.16
CA ASN A 20 -13.48 -0.50 -6.67
C ASN A 20 -12.33 -0.49 -7.69
N GLY A 21 -12.54 -1.08 -8.87
CA GLY A 21 -11.59 -1.13 -9.96
C GLY A 21 -10.53 -2.22 -9.78
N VAL A 22 -9.39 -1.99 -10.43
CA VAL A 22 -8.25 -2.92 -10.41
C VAL A 22 -7.23 -2.52 -9.36
N PHE A 23 -6.66 -3.52 -8.68
CA PHE A 23 -5.59 -3.33 -7.70
C PHE A 23 -4.33 -4.07 -8.11
N SER A 24 -3.19 -3.46 -7.77
CA SER A 24 -1.92 -4.18 -7.72
C SER A 24 -1.93 -5.23 -6.60
N CYS A 25 -0.95 -6.14 -6.61
CA CYS A 25 -0.82 -7.14 -5.55
C CYS A 25 -0.63 -6.47 -4.18
N GLU A 26 0.25 -5.46 -4.09
CA GLU A 26 0.55 -4.78 -2.84
C GLU A 26 -0.57 -3.83 -2.39
N GLU A 27 -1.29 -3.19 -3.32
CA GLU A 27 -2.51 -2.42 -3.02
C GLU A 27 -3.59 -3.35 -2.44
N PHE A 28 -3.84 -4.48 -3.10
CA PHE A 28 -4.81 -5.46 -2.64
C PHE A 28 -4.44 -6.03 -1.27
N GLU A 29 -3.16 -6.40 -1.04
CA GLU A 29 -2.70 -6.89 0.26
C GLU A 29 -2.93 -5.85 1.36
N THR A 30 -2.68 -4.57 1.06
CA THR A 30 -2.85 -3.44 1.98
C THR A 30 -4.31 -3.21 2.34
N VAL A 31 -5.18 -2.97 1.34
CA VAL A 31 -6.58 -2.57 1.59
C VAL A 31 -7.39 -3.70 2.22
N THR A 32 -7.05 -4.96 1.92
CA THR A 32 -7.72 -6.12 2.50
C THR A 32 -7.06 -6.62 3.79
N ALA A 33 -6.03 -5.95 4.31
CA ALA A 33 -5.42 -6.30 5.58
C ALA A 33 -6.42 -6.13 6.75
N LEU A 34 -6.15 -6.82 7.86
CA LEU A 34 -6.99 -6.72 9.05
C LEU A 34 -7.01 -5.27 9.54
N GLY A 35 -8.19 -4.78 9.91
CA GLY A 35 -8.37 -3.40 10.34
C GLY A 35 -8.31 -2.36 9.22
N GLN A 36 -8.34 -2.78 7.94
CA GLN A 36 -8.46 -1.90 6.78
C GLN A 36 -9.86 -2.01 6.17
N MET A 37 -10.00 -2.06 4.84
CA MET A 37 -11.30 -2.31 4.20
C MET A 37 -11.73 -3.77 4.34
N GLU A 38 -10.78 -4.66 4.61
CA GLU A 38 -10.97 -6.11 4.68
C GLU A 38 -11.62 -6.64 3.39
N PHE A 39 -12.27 -7.80 3.40
CA PHE A 39 -12.78 -8.40 2.17
C PHE A 39 -14.12 -9.12 2.40
N VAL A 40 -14.99 -9.01 1.41
CA VAL A 40 -16.28 -9.72 1.31
C VAL A 40 -16.39 -10.31 -0.09
N THR A 41 -17.06 -11.45 -0.23
CA THR A 41 -17.16 -12.10 -1.55
C THR A 41 -18.37 -11.58 -2.35
N PRO A 42 -18.34 -11.64 -3.69
CA PRO A 42 -19.50 -11.31 -4.51
C PRO A 42 -20.75 -12.16 -4.18
N GLU A 43 -20.56 -13.41 -3.78
CA GLU A 43 -21.66 -14.30 -3.38
C GLU A 43 -22.28 -13.91 -2.04
N GLU A 44 -21.47 -13.38 -1.11
CA GLU A 44 -21.98 -12.76 0.13
C GLU A 44 -22.85 -11.55 -0.22
N ILE A 45 -22.34 -10.64 -1.07
CA ILE A 45 -23.08 -9.46 -1.50
C ILE A 45 -24.40 -9.88 -2.18
N ALA A 46 -24.35 -10.86 -3.08
CA ALA A 46 -25.53 -11.36 -3.79
C ALA A 46 -26.55 -12.00 -2.83
N ALA A 47 -26.09 -12.72 -1.80
CA ALA A 47 -26.97 -13.32 -0.80
C ALA A 47 -27.73 -12.25 -0.02
N ASP A 48 -27.03 -11.20 0.43
CA ASP A 48 -27.64 -10.09 1.17
C ASP A 48 -28.61 -9.30 0.29
N VAL A 49 -28.24 -9.00 -0.95
CA VAL A 49 -29.13 -8.34 -1.92
C VAL A 49 -30.41 -9.15 -2.16
N LEU A 50 -30.31 -10.48 -2.27
CA LEU A 50 -31.49 -11.35 -2.44
C LEU A 50 -32.41 -11.35 -1.20
N LEU A 51 -31.84 -11.28 0.00
CA LEU A 51 -32.60 -11.19 1.25
C LEU A 51 -33.35 -9.85 1.34
N GLU A 52 -32.67 -8.75 1.01
CA GLU A 52 -33.25 -7.41 0.97
C GLU A 52 -34.40 -7.32 -0.05
N ILE A 53 -34.19 -7.80 -1.28
CA ILE A 53 -35.23 -7.80 -2.33
C ILE A 53 -36.47 -8.61 -1.92
N ARG A 54 -36.28 -9.73 -1.21
CA ARG A 54 -37.39 -10.63 -0.80
C ARG A 54 -38.16 -10.11 0.42
N GLY A 55 -37.78 -8.97 0.98
CA GLY A 55 -38.41 -8.45 2.19
C GLY A 55 -38.09 -9.29 3.43
N GLY A 56 -36.88 -9.85 3.50
CA GLY A 56 -36.31 -10.25 4.78
C GLY A 56 -36.43 -9.08 5.78
N THR A 57 -36.65 -9.37 7.06
CA THR A 57 -37.00 -8.38 8.09
C THR A 57 -36.19 -7.07 8.00
N THR A 58 -36.90 -5.95 7.85
CA THR A 58 -36.37 -4.60 7.60
C THR A 58 -35.69 -3.92 8.80
N GLY A 59 -35.43 -4.63 9.90
CA GLY A 59 -34.84 -4.06 11.13
C GLY A 59 -35.58 -2.80 11.62
N ARG A 60 -36.74 -2.93 12.28
CA ARG A 60 -37.42 -1.78 12.91
C ARG A 60 -36.66 -1.14 14.10
N GLU A 61 -35.46 -1.61 14.40
CA GLU A 61 -34.48 -0.94 15.25
C GLU A 61 -33.44 -0.26 14.35
N ILE A 62 -33.48 1.07 14.26
CA ILE A 62 -32.63 1.88 13.36
C ILE A 62 -31.13 1.54 13.52
N VAL A 63 -30.70 1.26 14.75
CA VAL A 63 -29.30 0.91 15.06
C VAL A 63 -28.94 -0.47 14.54
N SER A 64 -29.80 -1.48 14.74
CA SER A 64 -29.57 -2.84 14.22
C SER A 64 -29.70 -2.90 12.69
N ALA A 65 -30.55 -2.08 12.09
CA ALA A 65 -30.67 -1.96 10.64
C ALA A 65 -29.44 -1.27 10.03
N LEU A 66 -28.89 -0.24 10.68
CA LEU A 66 -27.66 0.41 10.22
C LEU A 66 -26.44 -0.50 10.40
N ASP A 67 -26.37 -1.21 11.52
CA ASP A 67 -25.29 -2.16 11.82
C ASP A 67 -25.31 -3.38 10.89
N GLY A 68 -26.51 -3.86 10.53
CA GLY A 68 -26.73 -4.91 9.54
C GLY A 68 -26.64 -4.45 8.08
N ALA A 69 -26.83 -3.15 7.80
CA ALA A 69 -26.66 -2.58 6.45
C ALA A 69 -25.18 -2.45 6.04
N THR A 70 -24.25 -2.65 6.97
CA THR A 70 -22.81 -2.73 6.68
C THR A 70 -22.36 -4.17 6.70
N MET A 71 -21.95 -4.69 5.55
CA MET A 71 -21.35 -6.03 5.46
C MET A 71 -19.99 -6.04 6.18
N GLY A 72 -19.80 -6.98 7.09
CA GLY A 72 -18.51 -7.25 7.73
C GLY A 72 -17.68 -8.26 6.93
N PRO A 73 -16.36 -8.34 7.19
CA PRO A 73 -15.54 -9.36 6.57
C PRO A 73 -16.01 -10.77 6.96
N SER A 74 -15.78 -11.73 6.07
CA SER A 74 -16.12 -13.12 6.31
C SER A 74 -14.88 -14.01 6.33
N TYR A 75 -14.95 -15.13 7.05
CA TYR A 75 -13.89 -16.15 7.00
C TYR A 75 -13.67 -16.65 5.57
N ARG A 76 -14.75 -16.83 4.80
CA ARG A 76 -14.68 -17.26 3.40
C ARG A 76 -13.90 -16.24 2.56
N ALA A 77 -14.19 -14.96 2.73
CA ALA A 77 -13.43 -13.90 2.07
C ALA A 77 -11.96 -13.90 2.50
N GLY A 78 -11.65 -14.11 3.78
CA GLY A 78 -10.27 -14.27 4.26
C GLY A 78 -9.50 -15.39 3.55
N VAL A 79 -10.14 -16.56 3.35
CA VAL A 79 -9.55 -17.68 2.61
C VAL A 79 -9.35 -17.33 1.13
N MET A 80 -10.32 -16.65 0.50
CA MET A 80 -10.22 -16.21 -0.90
C MET A 80 -9.13 -15.16 -1.09
N ARG A 81 -9.01 -14.21 -0.17
CA ARG A 81 -7.95 -13.19 -0.12
C ARG A 81 -6.57 -13.85 -0.14
N HIS A 82 -6.35 -14.84 0.72
CA HIS A 82 -5.07 -15.55 0.78
C HIS A 82 -4.72 -16.20 -0.57
N ARG A 83 -5.67 -16.93 -1.17
CA ARG A 83 -5.48 -17.55 -2.49
C ARG A 83 -5.25 -16.53 -3.61
N ALA A 84 -5.95 -15.40 -3.57
CA ALA A 84 -5.79 -14.33 -4.55
C ALA A 84 -4.36 -13.76 -4.50
N ILE A 85 -3.84 -13.48 -3.30
CA ILE A 85 -2.47 -12.98 -3.12
C ILE A 85 -1.44 -14.02 -3.58
N GLU A 86 -1.60 -15.30 -3.19
CA GLU A 86 -0.69 -16.36 -3.65
C GLU A 86 -0.66 -16.47 -5.18
N GLN A 87 -1.82 -16.39 -5.83
CA GLN A 87 -1.93 -16.45 -7.28
C GLN A 87 -1.30 -15.22 -7.96
N MET A 88 -1.51 -14.02 -7.41
CA MET A 88 -0.87 -12.81 -7.93
C MET A 88 0.66 -12.91 -7.81
N ARG A 89 1.20 -13.28 -6.66
CA ARG A 89 2.66 -13.46 -6.45
C ARG A 89 3.27 -14.51 -7.38
N ARG A 90 2.53 -15.59 -7.64
CA ARG A 90 2.93 -16.59 -8.63
C ARG A 90 3.01 -15.99 -10.03
N LEU A 91 1.98 -15.24 -10.45
CA LEU A 91 1.96 -14.56 -11.75
C LEU A 91 3.05 -13.49 -11.86
N GLU A 92 3.37 -12.76 -10.79
CA GLU A 92 4.46 -11.77 -10.78
C GLU A 92 5.80 -12.45 -11.09
N THR A 93 6.02 -13.64 -10.52
CA THR A 93 7.21 -14.45 -10.75
C THR A 93 7.26 -14.99 -12.18
N GLU A 94 6.14 -15.51 -12.69
CA GLU A 94 6.03 -16.07 -14.05
C GLU A 94 6.22 -14.98 -15.13
N CYS A 95 5.60 -13.81 -14.93
CA CYS A 95 5.64 -12.69 -15.86
C CYS A 95 6.88 -11.80 -15.67
N LYS A 96 7.61 -11.91 -14.55
CA LYS A 96 8.74 -11.05 -14.17
C LYS A 96 8.37 -9.56 -14.09
N HIS A 97 7.17 -9.28 -13.60
CA HIS A 97 6.67 -7.93 -13.38
C HIS A 97 6.20 -7.81 -11.94
N ASP A 98 6.76 -6.87 -11.18
CA ASP A 98 6.32 -6.59 -9.82
C ASP A 98 5.08 -5.68 -9.86
N SER A 99 4.05 -6.04 -9.09
CA SER A 99 2.78 -5.33 -9.01
C SER A 99 2.71 -4.48 -7.75
N VAL A 100 3.28 -3.29 -7.84
CA VAL A 100 3.44 -2.38 -6.69
C VAL A 100 2.22 -1.50 -6.48
N ALA A 101 1.86 -0.61 -7.42
CA ALA A 101 0.68 0.25 -7.28
C ALA A 101 0.25 0.83 -8.64
N PHE A 102 -1.05 1.12 -8.79
CA PHE A 102 -1.62 1.75 -9.99
C PHE A 102 -2.28 3.10 -9.73
N GLU A 103 -2.40 3.53 -8.47
CA GLU A 103 -2.99 4.82 -8.10
C GLU A 103 -4.45 4.97 -8.56
N MET A 104 -5.23 3.90 -8.44
CA MET A 104 -6.66 3.88 -8.80
C MET A 104 -7.60 4.09 -7.61
N LEU A 105 -7.12 3.88 -6.38
CA LEU A 105 -7.89 4.09 -5.15
C LEU A 105 -7.98 5.58 -4.72
N GLY A 106 -6.98 6.38 -5.12
CA GLY A 106 -6.74 7.74 -4.61
C GLY A 106 -6.44 7.75 -3.10
N PRO A 107 -6.29 8.94 -2.48
CA PRO A 107 -5.19 9.87 -2.75
C PRO A 107 -3.82 9.16 -2.79
N PRO A 108 -2.79 9.77 -3.41
CA PRO A 108 -1.54 9.08 -3.75
C PRO A 108 -0.61 8.70 -2.60
N ARG A 109 -1.08 8.90 -1.38
CA ARG A 109 -0.37 8.54 -0.16
C ARG A 109 -0.10 7.04 -0.09
N LEU A 110 -1.10 6.20 -0.41
CA LEU A 110 -0.92 4.75 -0.38
C LEU A 110 0.16 4.32 -1.38
N SER A 111 0.00 4.69 -2.65
CA SER A 111 0.93 4.27 -3.70
C SER A 111 2.35 4.83 -3.48
N LYS A 112 2.49 6.04 -2.92
CA LYS A 112 3.77 6.56 -2.39
C LYS A 112 4.38 5.59 -1.38
N LEU A 113 3.65 5.21 -0.34
CA LEU A 113 4.16 4.32 0.71
C LEU A 113 4.54 2.96 0.16
N LEU A 114 3.76 2.42 -0.78
CA LEU A 114 4.04 1.14 -1.43
C LEU A 114 5.33 1.20 -2.25
N TYR A 115 5.53 2.24 -3.06
CA TYR A 115 6.78 2.37 -3.82
C TYR A 115 7.99 2.63 -2.92
N GLU A 116 7.87 3.44 -1.87
CA GLU A 116 8.97 3.65 -0.92
C GLU A 116 9.35 2.36 -0.18
N ALA A 117 8.36 1.60 0.31
CA ALA A 117 8.60 0.29 0.90
C ALA A 117 9.19 -0.70 -0.11
N TYR A 118 8.73 -0.69 -1.37
CA TYR A 118 9.26 -1.54 -2.42
C TYR A 118 10.72 -1.20 -2.77
N LEU A 119 11.10 0.07 -2.78
CA LEU A 119 12.51 0.48 -2.94
C LEU A 119 13.36 -0.04 -1.78
N LEU A 120 12.85 0.00 -0.54
CA LEU A 120 13.51 -0.57 0.63
C LEU A 120 13.57 -2.11 0.58
N LYS A 121 12.54 -2.78 0.07
CA LYS A 121 12.54 -4.22 -0.22
C LYS A 121 13.69 -4.56 -1.17
N ARG A 122 13.84 -3.82 -2.27
CA ARG A 122 14.89 -4.08 -3.27
C ARG A 122 16.31 -3.76 -2.80
N THR A 123 16.48 -2.76 -1.92
CA THR A 123 17.80 -2.31 -1.47
C THR A 123 18.23 -2.91 -0.13
N CYS A 124 17.33 -2.98 0.85
CA CYS A 124 17.60 -3.46 2.20
C CYS A 124 17.11 -4.89 2.46
N ARG A 125 16.20 -5.43 1.64
CA ARG A 125 15.60 -6.78 1.74
C ARG A 125 14.65 -6.97 2.89
N SER A 126 14.99 -6.64 4.14
CA SER A 126 14.14 -6.96 5.28
C SER A 126 13.85 -5.77 6.18
N LEU A 127 12.79 -5.87 6.98
CA LEU A 127 12.43 -4.85 7.95
C LEU A 127 13.55 -4.64 9.01
N ALA A 128 14.23 -5.72 9.39
CA ALA A 128 15.38 -5.67 10.30
C ALA A 128 16.56 -4.88 9.70
N ALA A 129 16.83 -5.07 8.40
CA ALA A 129 17.86 -4.31 7.70
C ALA A 129 17.52 -2.81 7.63
N VAL A 130 16.24 -2.46 7.38
CA VAL A 130 15.77 -1.07 7.42
C VAL A 130 15.93 -0.46 8.82
N ALA A 131 15.61 -1.21 9.88
CA ALA A 131 15.74 -0.74 11.26
C ALA A 131 17.20 -0.48 11.69
N ALA A 132 18.14 -1.27 11.16
CA ALA A 132 19.58 -1.14 11.41
C ALA A 132 20.27 -0.14 10.46
N GLY A 133 19.68 0.12 9.30
CA GLY A 133 20.26 0.92 8.22
C GLY A 133 20.52 2.38 8.59
N ASP A 134 21.53 2.96 7.92
CA ASP A 134 21.77 4.40 7.95
C ASP A 134 20.89 5.12 6.90
N PRO A 135 20.10 6.15 7.27
CA PRO A 135 19.21 6.84 6.33
C PRO A 135 19.90 7.44 5.11
N ALA A 136 21.12 7.96 5.24
CA ALA A 136 21.85 8.51 4.10
C ALA A 136 22.33 7.39 3.15
N ALA A 137 22.79 6.27 3.69
CA ALA A 137 23.13 5.09 2.90
C ALA A 137 21.90 4.50 2.17
N MET A 138 20.75 4.41 2.84
CA MET A 138 19.48 3.95 2.24
C MET A 138 19.02 4.88 1.11
N SER A 139 19.09 6.19 1.34
CA SER A 139 18.79 7.23 0.34
C SER A 139 19.65 7.08 -0.91
N ALA A 140 20.98 6.99 -0.74
CA ALA A 140 21.90 6.82 -1.87
C ALA A 140 21.69 5.48 -2.60
N ALA A 141 21.32 4.41 -1.90
CA ALA A 141 21.01 3.13 -2.53
C ALA A 141 19.73 3.19 -3.38
N CYS A 142 18.68 3.83 -2.87
CA CYS A 142 17.43 4.01 -3.60
C CYS A 142 17.60 4.96 -4.79
N GLU A 143 18.39 6.03 -4.66
CA GLU A 143 18.71 6.92 -5.77
C GLU A 143 19.44 6.17 -6.91
N ARG A 144 20.44 5.34 -6.58
CA ARG A 144 21.11 4.49 -7.58
C ARG A 144 20.14 3.53 -8.25
N LEU A 145 19.27 2.88 -7.49
CA LEU A 145 18.26 1.98 -8.04
C LEU A 145 17.33 2.71 -9.01
N ILE A 146 16.83 3.90 -8.65
CA ILE A 146 15.99 4.71 -9.53
C ILE A 146 16.76 5.18 -10.77
N ALA A 147 18.06 5.43 -10.68
CA ALA A 147 18.87 5.82 -11.84
C ALA A 147 19.11 4.66 -12.82
N GLU A 148 19.45 3.48 -12.29
CA GLU A 148 19.79 2.27 -13.05
C GLU A 148 18.55 1.57 -13.63
N ASP A 149 17.46 1.49 -12.87
CA ASP A 149 16.23 0.81 -13.27
C ASP A 149 15.25 1.77 -13.97
N GLY A 150 15.46 1.97 -15.27
CA GLY A 150 14.62 2.83 -16.08
C GLY A 150 13.17 2.36 -16.18
N GLY A 151 12.91 1.05 -16.03
CA GLY A 151 11.56 0.48 -16.08
C GLY A 151 10.77 0.83 -14.82
N LEU A 152 11.36 0.60 -13.65
CA LEU A 152 10.77 0.99 -12.36
C LEU A 152 10.50 2.49 -12.30
N ARG A 153 11.49 3.31 -12.70
CA ARG A 153 11.36 4.76 -12.74
C ARG A 153 10.21 5.18 -13.67
N ALA A 154 10.12 4.61 -14.87
CA ALA A 154 9.04 4.92 -15.79
C ALA A 154 7.66 4.52 -15.23
N CYS A 155 7.57 3.36 -14.56
CA CYS A 155 6.35 2.88 -13.93
C CYS A 155 5.82 3.89 -12.89
N ILE A 156 6.65 4.28 -11.93
CA ILE A 156 6.31 5.28 -10.89
C ILE A 156 5.80 6.59 -11.52
N LEU A 157 6.52 7.09 -12.53
CA LEU A 157 6.17 8.35 -13.18
C LEU A 157 4.88 8.23 -14.02
N SER A 158 4.60 7.05 -14.60
CA SER A 158 3.42 6.81 -15.44
C SER A 158 2.12 6.73 -14.65
N VAL A 159 2.16 6.28 -13.39
CA VAL A 159 0.99 6.30 -12.48
C VAL A 159 0.74 7.69 -11.88
N GLY A 160 1.60 8.66 -12.20
CA GLY A 160 1.45 10.07 -11.82
C GLY A 160 2.11 10.43 -10.49
N LEU A 161 3.00 9.58 -9.97
CA LEU A 161 3.79 9.88 -8.77
C LEU A 161 5.12 10.52 -9.18
N ALA A 162 5.44 11.67 -8.61
CA ALA A 162 6.77 12.27 -8.78
C ALA A 162 7.78 11.60 -7.84
N ILE A 163 9.07 11.67 -8.18
CA ILE A 163 10.18 11.16 -7.37
C ILE A 163 11.07 12.33 -6.96
N ARG A 164 11.13 12.61 -5.66
CA ARG A 164 12.04 13.62 -5.09
C ARG A 164 13.40 12.96 -4.82
N LEU A 165 14.46 13.52 -5.42
CA LEU A 165 15.84 13.10 -5.22
C LEU A 165 16.45 13.75 -3.97
N PRO A 166 17.55 13.20 -3.43
CA PRO A 166 18.19 13.71 -2.21
C PRO A 166 18.73 15.15 -2.32
N ASP A 167 19.04 15.58 -3.54
CA ASP A 167 19.51 16.94 -3.84
C ASP A 167 18.37 17.96 -4.06
N GLY A 168 17.12 17.54 -3.87
CA GLY A 168 15.93 18.37 -4.06
C GLY A 168 15.42 18.44 -5.49
N ARG A 169 16.08 17.81 -6.47
CA ARG A 169 15.52 17.68 -7.82
C ARG A 169 14.28 16.78 -7.80
N LEU A 170 13.35 17.07 -8.70
CA LEU A 170 12.11 16.31 -8.85
C LEU A 170 12.05 15.68 -10.23
N LEU A 171 11.95 14.35 -10.27
CA LEU A 171 11.62 13.61 -11.48
C LEU A 171 10.10 13.52 -11.57
N ARG A 172 9.53 13.92 -12.71
CA ARG A 172 8.08 13.88 -12.92
C ARG A 172 7.71 13.38 -14.30
N GLY A 173 6.55 12.73 -14.37
CA GLY A 173 5.87 12.44 -15.63
C GLY A 173 5.20 13.68 -16.24
N PRO A 174 4.53 13.51 -17.39
CA PRO A 174 3.69 14.55 -17.98
C PRO A 174 2.50 14.90 -17.07
N GLU A 175 1.99 13.91 -16.33
CA GLU A 175 0.93 14.08 -15.33
C GLU A 175 1.49 13.85 -13.92
N MET A 176 0.95 14.60 -12.96
CA MET A 176 1.24 14.45 -11.53
C MET A 176 -0.08 14.48 -10.77
N LYS A 177 -0.25 13.59 -9.80
CA LYS A 177 -1.43 13.55 -8.93
C LYS A 177 -1.38 14.59 -7.81
N ILE A 178 -0.17 14.92 -7.34
CA ILE A 178 0.09 15.97 -6.36
C ILE A 178 0.96 17.04 -7.00
N PRO A 179 0.63 18.34 -6.90
CA PRO A 179 -0.50 18.91 -6.15
C PRO A 179 -1.88 18.57 -6.72
N LEU A 180 -2.89 18.45 -5.84
CA LEU A 180 -4.26 18.05 -6.21
C LEU A 180 -4.96 19.09 -7.11
N TYR A 181 -4.65 20.36 -6.87
CA TYR A 181 -5.24 21.49 -7.61
C TYR A 181 -4.18 22.21 -8.43
N LYS A 182 -4.54 22.57 -9.67
CA LYS A 182 -3.63 23.29 -10.57
C LYS A 182 -3.25 24.67 -10.02
N GLU A 183 -4.11 25.26 -9.20
CA GLU A 183 -3.87 26.51 -8.50
C GLU A 183 -2.86 26.36 -7.36
N GLU A 184 -2.85 25.23 -6.65
CA GLU A 184 -1.81 24.93 -5.64
C GLU A 184 -0.44 24.78 -6.31
N ALA A 185 -0.38 24.26 -7.53
CA ALA A 185 0.86 24.25 -8.32
C ALA A 185 1.40 25.65 -8.66
N ARG A 186 0.57 26.69 -8.50
CA ARG A 186 0.95 28.10 -8.68
C ARG A 186 1.32 28.79 -7.37
N GLU A 187 1.19 28.13 -6.22
CA GLU A 187 1.84 28.60 -5.00
C GLU A 187 3.34 28.72 -5.29
N ASP A 188 3.98 29.75 -4.71
CA ASP A 188 5.44 29.83 -4.73
C ASP A 188 6.01 28.50 -4.21
N LEU A 189 7.13 28.04 -4.77
CA LEU A 189 7.88 26.84 -4.37
C LEU A 189 8.51 27.01 -2.97
N ALA A 190 7.68 27.38 -1.99
CA ALA A 190 8.05 27.50 -0.61
C ALA A 190 8.41 26.10 -0.09
N PRO A 191 9.49 25.97 0.70
CA PRO A 191 9.92 24.68 1.23
C PRO A 191 8.81 23.91 1.96
N ALA A 192 7.93 24.60 2.68
CA ALA A 192 6.80 23.99 3.38
C ALA A 192 5.76 23.35 2.44
N ALA A 193 5.50 23.94 1.27
CA ALA A 193 4.59 23.38 0.29
C ALA A 193 5.19 22.12 -0.36
N VAL A 194 6.50 22.15 -0.65
CA VAL A 194 7.24 20.98 -1.17
C VAL A 194 7.20 19.82 -0.19
N GLU A 195 7.43 20.05 1.10
CA GLU A 195 7.33 18.99 2.12
C GLU A 195 5.91 18.42 2.21
N ARG A 196 4.88 19.29 2.17
CA ARG A 196 3.48 18.87 2.18
C ARG A 196 3.14 17.99 0.97
N TRP A 197 3.58 18.39 -0.23
CA TRP A 197 3.35 17.62 -1.45
C TRP A 197 4.14 16.31 -1.48
N ALA A 198 5.39 16.36 -1.03
CA ALA A 198 6.21 15.16 -0.90
C ALA A 198 5.55 14.14 0.03
N ASP A 199 5.07 14.59 1.19
CA ASP A 199 4.33 13.74 2.13
C ASP A 199 3.02 13.22 1.51
N ALA A 200 2.25 14.07 0.82
CA ALA A 200 0.96 13.67 0.27
C ALA A 200 1.02 12.59 -0.83
N GLY A 201 2.09 12.53 -1.63
CA GLY A 201 2.12 11.56 -2.73
C GLY A 201 3.32 11.54 -3.66
N TRP A 202 4.47 12.11 -3.30
CA TRP A 202 5.70 11.90 -4.09
C TRP A 202 6.54 10.81 -3.46
N VAL A 203 7.16 9.94 -4.25
CA VAL A 203 8.17 9.01 -3.75
C VAL A 203 9.38 9.82 -3.29
N ASP A 204 9.64 9.83 -1.99
CA ASP A 204 10.59 10.75 -1.35
C ASP A 204 11.90 10.03 -1.00
N LEU A 205 12.97 10.34 -1.73
CA LEU A 205 14.29 9.76 -1.50
C LEU A 205 15.15 10.59 -0.52
N ASP A 206 14.60 11.64 0.09
CA ASP A 206 15.33 12.45 1.07
C ASP A 206 15.78 11.58 2.28
N PRO A 207 17.02 11.71 2.77
CA PRO A 207 17.49 11.00 3.96
C PRO A 207 16.57 11.18 5.18
N ALA A 208 15.88 12.32 5.30
CA ALA A 208 14.91 12.55 6.37
C ALA A 208 13.71 11.57 6.28
N ASN A 209 13.24 11.26 5.06
CA ASN A 209 12.19 10.26 4.86
C ASN A 209 12.64 8.86 5.29
N PHE A 210 13.85 8.47 4.92
CA PHE A 210 14.42 7.19 5.36
C PHE A 210 14.66 7.15 6.88
N GLY A 211 14.86 8.30 7.52
CA GLY A 211 14.82 8.42 8.99
C GLY A 211 13.44 8.04 9.57
N ARG A 212 12.34 8.41 8.91
CA ARG A 212 10.97 8.00 9.28
C ARG A 212 10.77 6.50 9.07
N TRP A 213 11.18 5.97 7.92
CA TRP A 213 11.12 4.52 7.63
C TRP A 213 11.88 3.68 8.64
N ARG A 214 13.09 4.10 9.04
CA ARG A 214 13.86 3.44 10.09
C ARG A 214 13.13 3.43 11.44
N ARG A 215 12.47 4.54 11.80
CA ARG A 215 11.68 4.63 13.03
C ARG A 215 10.49 3.67 12.98
N ARG A 216 9.74 3.65 11.87
CA ARG A 216 8.62 2.72 11.64
C ARG A 216 9.06 1.26 11.78
N ALA A 217 10.16 0.90 11.13
CA ALA A 217 10.71 -0.46 11.21
C ALA A 217 11.08 -0.86 12.65
N ARG A 218 11.70 0.04 13.41
CA ARG A 218 12.00 -0.20 14.84
C ARG A 218 10.76 -0.31 15.71
N GLU A 219 9.73 0.47 15.42
CA GLU A 219 8.48 0.45 16.16
C GLU A 219 7.72 -0.87 15.95
N ILE A 220 7.59 -1.29 14.69
CA ILE A 220 6.99 -2.59 14.32
C ILE A 220 7.74 -3.74 15.00
N LEU A 221 9.07 -3.81 14.84
CA LEU A 221 9.88 -4.89 15.43
C LEU A 221 9.86 -4.85 16.97
N GLY A 222 9.88 -3.66 17.57
CA GLY A 222 9.76 -3.51 19.02
C GLY A 222 8.36 -3.84 19.55
N GLY A 223 7.32 -3.83 18.71
CA GLY A 223 5.99 -4.32 19.05
C GLY A 223 5.97 -5.83 19.24
N LEU A 224 6.67 -6.57 18.38
CA LEU A 224 6.81 -8.03 18.45
C LEU A 224 7.40 -8.51 19.78
N GLU A 225 8.37 -7.76 20.32
CA GLU A 225 9.06 -8.12 21.57
C GLU A 225 8.23 -7.84 22.83
N ARG A 226 7.18 -7.02 22.73
CA ARG A 226 6.35 -6.58 23.86
C ARG A 226 5.15 -7.49 24.15
N GLY A 227 4.73 -8.33 23.21
CA GLY A 227 3.62 -9.26 23.41
C GLY A 227 3.95 -10.41 24.37
N PRO A 228 2.97 -10.91 25.17
CA PRO A 228 3.17 -12.14 25.93
C PRO A 228 3.45 -13.30 24.98
N ARG A 229 4.57 -14.00 25.15
CA ARG A 229 4.99 -15.09 24.23
C ARG A 229 4.00 -16.27 24.13
N GLU A 230 3.10 -16.39 25.10
CA GLU A 230 2.10 -17.46 25.17
C GLU A 230 0.71 -17.00 24.70
N ASP A 231 0.54 -15.72 24.37
CA ASP A 231 -0.74 -15.20 23.91
C ASP A 231 -0.94 -15.55 22.43
N THR A 232 -1.81 -16.52 22.18
CA THR A 232 -2.22 -16.96 20.84
C THR A 232 -3.57 -16.38 20.43
N SER A 233 -4.03 -15.31 21.09
CA SER A 233 -5.29 -14.67 20.74
C SER A 233 -5.20 -13.97 19.38
N SER A 234 -6.35 -13.76 18.75
CA SER A 234 -6.44 -12.99 17.50
C SER A 234 -6.01 -11.53 17.64
N ALA A 235 -5.82 -11.03 18.86
CA ALA A 235 -5.32 -9.68 19.12
C ALA A 235 -3.82 -9.52 18.77
N LEU A 236 -3.06 -10.62 18.70
CA LEU A 236 -1.61 -10.62 18.41
C LEU A 236 -1.27 -11.52 17.22
N PHE A 237 -1.98 -11.34 16.10
CA PHE A 237 -1.78 -12.17 14.90
C PHE A 237 -0.51 -11.81 14.10
N GLU A 238 0.04 -10.60 14.29
CA GLU A 238 1.21 -10.09 13.55
C GLU A 238 2.53 -10.62 14.14
N ASP A 239 2.79 -11.91 14.01
CA ASP A 239 4.01 -12.53 14.54
C ASP A 239 5.25 -12.28 13.66
N ARG A 240 6.38 -12.94 14.00
CA ARG A 240 7.62 -12.80 13.21
C ARG A 240 7.48 -13.32 11.78
N ALA A 241 6.67 -14.36 11.55
CA ALA A 241 6.42 -14.89 10.21
C ALA A 241 5.53 -13.93 9.39
N TYR A 242 4.66 -13.16 10.06
CA TYR A 242 3.91 -12.08 9.44
C TYR A 242 4.82 -10.93 8.95
N TRP A 243 5.86 -10.56 9.69
CA TRP A 243 6.71 -9.43 9.33
C TRP A 243 7.94 -9.76 8.47
N ASP A 244 8.28 -11.04 8.35
CA ASP A 244 9.42 -11.52 7.58
C ASP A 244 9.04 -12.74 6.71
N PRO A 245 8.00 -12.63 5.85
CA PRO A 245 7.64 -13.73 4.97
C PRO A 245 8.81 -14.00 4.01
N GLU A 246 9.34 -15.21 4.05
CA GLU A 246 10.44 -15.65 3.17
C GLU A 246 11.74 -14.82 3.28
N GLY A 247 11.91 -14.06 4.37
CA GLY A 247 13.10 -13.23 4.58
C GLY A 247 13.05 -11.87 3.85
N ASP A 248 11.88 -11.44 3.39
CA ASP A 248 11.70 -10.24 2.56
C ASP A 248 10.76 -9.22 3.23
N LEU A 249 10.90 -7.94 2.86
CA LEU A 249 10.12 -6.83 3.41
C LEU A 249 8.69 -6.89 2.86
N PRO A 250 7.66 -7.08 3.71
CA PRO A 250 6.29 -7.19 3.25
C PRO A 250 5.70 -5.81 2.98
N VAL A 251 5.80 -5.35 1.73
CA VAL A 251 5.45 -3.99 1.30
C VAL A 251 4.02 -3.61 1.69
N GLY A 252 3.03 -4.40 1.30
CA GLY A 252 1.63 -4.13 1.60
C GLY A 252 1.29 -4.18 3.09
N ARG A 253 1.94 -5.06 3.87
CA ARG A 253 1.71 -5.16 5.33
C ARG A 253 2.26 -3.95 6.07
N VAL A 254 3.43 -3.47 5.67
CA VAL A 254 4.01 -2.25 6.26
C VAL A 254 3.15 -1.03 5.91
N ALA A 255 2.65 -0.93 4.67
CA ALA A 255 1.72 0.13 4.29
C ALA A 255 0.42 0.08 5.10
N ALA A 256 -0.16 -1.11 5.29
CA ALA A 256 -1.35 -1.31 6.12
C ALA A 256 -1.12 -0.87 7.58
N TRP A 257 0.04 -1.19 8.16
CA TRP A 257 0.39 -0.74 9.51
C TRP A 257 0.54 0.77 9.61
N ILE A 258 1.16 1.43 8.62
CA ILE A 258 1.28 2.89 8.62
C ILE A 258 -0.11 3.54 8.57
N LEU A 259 -0.97 3.09 7.66
CA LEU A 259 -2.34 3.62 7.55
C LEU A 259 -3.17 3.34 8.81
N GLY A 260 -3.09 2.13 9.35
CA GLY A 260 -3.86 1.72 10.52
C GLY A 260 -3.40 2.36 11.83
N VAL A 261 -2.09 2.31 12.10
CA VAL A 261 -1.50 2.65 13.40
C VAL A 261 -0.95 4.08 13.43
N GLU A 262 -0.08 4.44 12.48
CA GLU A 262 0.56 5.77 12.46
C GLU A 262 -0.46 6.87 12.10
N GLU A 263 -1.25 6.64 11.05
CA GLU A 263 -2.24 7.59 10.55
C GLU A 263 -3.62 7.44 11.21
N ARG A 264 -3.79 6.45 12.10
CA ARG A 264 -5.03 6.15 12.84
C ARG A 264 -6.24 5.90 11.93
N GLY A 265 -6.00 5.35 10.75
CA GLY A 265 -7.01 5.01 9.75
C GLY A 265 -7.63 3.63 9.91
N ALA A 266 -7.30 2.89 10.97
CA ALA A 266 -7.83 1.55 11.19
C ALA A 266 -9.37 1.58 11.26
N ARG A 267 -10.00 0.74 10.43
CA ARG A 267 -11.45 0.51 10.44
C ARG A 267 -11.73 -0.76 11.22
N GLY A 268 -12.66 -0.68 12.16
CA GLY A 268 -13.15 -1.83 12.89
C GLY A 268 -14.31 -1.42 13.75
N LYS A 269 -15.38 -2.22 13.76
CA LYS A 269 -16.31 -2.18 14.89
C LYS A 269 -15.51 -2.66 16.10
N ALA A 270 -15.50 -1.88 17.18
CA ALA A 270 -15.03 -2.41 18.45
C ALA A 270 -15.83 -3.69 18.73
N VAL A 271 -15.15 -4.83 18.78
CA VAL A 271 -15.75 -6.09 19.24
C VAL A 271 -15.91 -6.01 20.74
#